data_AF-A0A7G5H727-F1
#
_entry.id   AF-A0A7G5H727-F1
#
_cell.length_a   1.000
_cell.length_b   1.000
_cell.length_c   1.000
_cell.angle_alpha   90.00
_cell.angle_beta   90.00
_cell.angle_gamma   90.00
#
_symmetry.space_group_name_H-M   'P 1'
#
loop_
_entity.id
_entity.type
_entity.pdbx_description
1 polymer ?
#
loop_
_entity_poly.entity_id
_entity_poly.type
_entity_poly.pdbx_seq_one_letter_code
_entity_poly.pdbx_strand_id
1 'polypeptide(L)'
;MTLKPNKKIVFWAKVVVFSGLLAYIAHVVRQQPFNWEIVKTQFRTVDHPERWALGLLFLTPMNWGFEALKWQILLQRVEKTSFWQAYRGVLTGVSLGFALPAQLGDTAGRVLSVHTHRAEAIGASLVSGGMQFYVALVFGTLAWAKHLEIVPERNTPTGKGLLIGLSILSFGGIGFGLVRRRLVQWLSSRRSLARFATYWKVAGIYTNAEIGLALGVASLRYVIFSVQFYCALRLVGIALPTAISASGIGLVFLVKTVTPAFNLLSDLGVREAAALWVFSPFEQTHNAAAPVLLTATLALWLVNILTPVLVGLIWVWKLKINR
;
A
#
# COMPACT_ATOMS: atom_id res chain seq x y z
N MET A 1 23.84 28.69 -23.04
CA MET A 1 22.55 28.22 -23.60
C MET A 1 21.39 28.71 -22.75
N THR A 2 20.74 29.79 -23.17
CA THR A 2 19.61 30.43 -22.49
C THR A 2 18.33 29.64 -22.74
N LEU A 3 17.96 28.75 -21.81
CA LEU A 3 16.65 28.09 -21.81
C LEU A 3 15.55 29.17 -21.83
N LYS A 4 14.58 29.04 -22.77
CA LYS A 4 13.38 29.90 -22.87
C LYS A 4 12.75 30.09 -21.47
N PRO A 5 12.19 31.27 -21.12
CA PRO A 5 11.72 31.59 -19.76
C PRO A 5 10.76 30.56 -19.16
N ASN A 6 9.83 29.99 -19.94
CA ASN A 6 8.96 28.89 -19.51
C ASN A 6 9.71 27.60 -19.14
N LYS A 7 10.82 27.28 -19.82
CA LYS A 7 11.65 26.10 -19.51
C LYS A 7 12.48 26.31 -18.25
N LYS A 8 12.90 27.55 -17.94
CA LYS A 8 13.56 27.88 -16.68
C LYS A 8 12.61 27.72 -15.48
N ILE A 9 11.38 28.21 -15.58
CA ILE A 9 10.38 28.09 -14.50
C ILE A 9 10.08 26.61 -14.20
N VAL A 10 9.85 25.79 -15.24
CA VAL A 10 9.61 24.35 -15.07
C VAL A 10 10.83 23.63 -14.48
N PHE A 11 12.04 24.00 -14.89
CA PHE A 11 13.27 23.44 -14.33
C PHE A 11 13.42 23.76 -12.85
N TRP A 12 13.26 25.03 -12.46
CA TRP A 12 13.33 25.44 -11.05
C TRP A 12 12.22 24.83 -10.21
N ALA A 13 11.00 24.72 -10.73
CA ALA A 13 9.91 24.02 -10.05
C ALA A 13 10.28 22.55 -9.77
N LYS A 14 10.86 21.84 -10.76
CA LYS A 14 11.35 20.46 -10.55
C LYS A 14 12.43 20.38 -9.48
N VAL A 15 13.39 21.30 -9.48
CA VAL A 15 14.47 21.35 -8.48
C VAL A 15 13.91 21.60 -7.08
N VAL A 16 12.96 22.53 -6.93
CA VAL A 16 12.30 22.82 -5.65
C VAL A 16 11.52 21.62 -5.15
N VAL A 17 10.70 20.98 -6.01
CA VAL A 17 9.95 19.77 -5.64
C VAL A 17 10.90 18.63 -5.24
N PHE A 18 11.95 18.39 -6.01
CA PHE A 18 12.92 17.33 -5.72
C PHE A 18 13.69 17.59 -4.42
N SER A 19 14.18 18.82 -4.21
CA SER A 19 14.93 19.19 -3.01
C SER A 19 14.04 19.20 -1.77
N GLY A 20 12.79 19.67 -1.91
CA GLY A 20 11.79 19.62 -0.85
C GLY A 20 11.45 18.19 -0.45
N LEU A 21 11.32 17.28 -1.42
CA LEU A 21 11.12 15.85 -1.17
C LEU A 21 12.28 15.23 -0.40
N LEU A 22 13.54 15.49 -0.80
CA LEU A 22 14.72 15.00 -0.08
C LEU A 22 14.82 15.56 1.34
N ALA A 23 14.56 16.87 1.52
CA ALA A 23 14.56 17.50 2.84
C ALA A 23 13.48 16.91 3.75
N TYR A 24 12.28 16.65 3.21
CA TYR A 24 11.20 16.01 3.95
C TYR A 24 11.52 14.56 4.32
N ILE A 25 12.10 13.77 3.40
CA ILE A 25 12.62 12.42 3.70
C ILE A 25 13.62 12.47 4.86
N ALA A 26 14.61 13.38 4.78
CA ALA A 26 15.63 13.50 5.81
C ALA A 26 15.05 13.92 7.18
N HIS A 27 14.05 14.81 7.17
CA HIS A 27 13.33 15.21 8.39
C HIS A 27 12.57 14.03 9.01
N VAL A 28 11.83 13.28 8.20
CA VAL A 28 11.08 12.08 8.63
C VAL A 28 12.03 11.05 9.25
N VAL A 29 13.13 10.73 8.58
CA VAL A 29 14.09 9.72 9.08
C VAL A 29 14.76 10.17 10.38
N ARG A 30 15.05 11.47 10.55
CA ARG A 30 15.65 12.00 11.79
C ARG A 30 14.71 11.99 12.99
N GLN A 31 13.39 12.04 12.77
CA GLN A 31 12.40 12.01 13.85
C GLN A 31 12.08 10.59 14.32
N GLN A 32 12.45 9.56 13.55
CA GLN A 32 12.22 8.18 13.94
C GLN A 32 13.28 7.72 14.95
N PRO A 33 12.89 7.07 16.06
CA PRO A 33 13.81 6.50 17.04
C PRO A 33 14.49 5.24 16.46
N PHE A 34 15.36 5.42 15.48
CA PHE A 34 16.10 4.31 14.88
C PHE A 34 17.25 3.91 15.80
N ASN A 35 17.07 2.84 16.57
CA ASN A 35 18.11 2.33 17.44
C ASN A 35 19.11 1.48 16.65
N TRP A 36 20.18 2.13 16.20
CA TRP A 36 21.24 1.48 15.42
C TRP A 36 21.97 0.36 16.20
N GLU A 37 22.00 0.43 17.53
CA GLU A 37 22.59 -0.61 18.36
C GLU A 37 21.74 -1.88 18.38
N ILE A 38 20.40 -1.76 18.35
CA ILE A 38 19.52 -2.92 18.20
C ILE A 38 19.77 -3.59 16.85
N VAL A 39 19.86 -2.81 15.77
CA VAL A 39 20.15 -3.37 14.44
C VAL A 39 21.50 -4.08 14.43
N LYS A 40 22.58 -3.43 14.88
CA LYS A 40 23.91 -4.06 14.94
C LYS A 40 23.90 -5.35 15.77
N THR A 41 23.22 -5.33 16.92
CA THR A 41 23.14 -6.48 17.82
C THR A 41 22.37 -7.62 17.14
N GLN A 42 21.21 -7.33 16.55
CA GLN A 42 20.40 -8.33 15.86
C GLN A 42 21.11 -8.90 14.61
N PHE A 43 21.83 -8.08 13.85
CA PHE A 43 22.65 -8.55 12.73
C PHE A 43 23.79 -9.49 13.14
N ARG A 44 24.22 -9.45 14.41
CA ARG A 44 25.23 -10.38 14.95
C ARG A 44 24.62 -11.64 15.55
N THR A 45 23.38 -11.59 16.02
CA THR A 45 22.72 -12.70 16.74
C THR A 45 21.81 -13.55 15.85
N VAL A 46 21.34 -13.01 14.73
CA VAL A 46 20.47 -13.74 13.79
C VAL A 46 21.33 -14.59 12.86
N ASP A 47 20.91 -15.84 12.62
CA ASP A 47 21.51 -16.68 11.60
C ASP A 47 21.14 -16.20 10.19
N HIS A 48 22.16 -15.91 9.38
CA HIS A 48 22.02 -15.50 7.98
C HIS A 48 21.07 -14.31 7.72
N PRO A 49 21.25 -13.15 8.39
CA PRO A 49 20.40 -11.97 8.20
C PRO A 49 20.42 -11.46 6.76
N GLU A 50 21.51 -11.71 6.02
CA GLU A 50 21.65 -11.38 4.60
C GLU A 50 20.57 -12.04 3.74
N ARG A 51 20.12 -13.26 4.06
CA ARG A 51 19.08 -13.95 3.29
C ARG A 51 17.73 -13.25 3.41
N TRP A 52 17.39 -12.80 4.62
CA TRP A 52 16.15 -12.06 4.88
C TRP A 52 16.19 -10.66 4.26
N ALA A 53 17.35 -9.99 4.32
CA ALA A 53 17.56 -8.70 3.67
C ALA A 53 17.48 -8.81 2.13
N LEU A 54 18.08 -9.83 1.53
CA LEU A 54 17.98 -10.11 0.09
C LEU A 54 16.55 -10.46 -0.31
N GLY A 55 15.85 -11.26 0.50
CA GLY A 55 14.44 -11.57 0.31
C GLY A 55 13.57 -10.31 0.29
N LEU A 56 13.79 -9.40 1.26
CA LEU A 56 13.15 -8.09 1.28
C LEU A 56 13.41 -7.32 -0.01
N LEU A 57 14.67 -7.13 -0.39
CA LEU A 57 15.07 -6.35 -1.56
C LEU A 57 14.53 -6.92 -2.87
N PHE A 58 14.50 -8.25 -3.02
CA PHE A 58 14.02 -8.93 -4.22
C PHE A 58 12.50 -8.87 -4.36
N LEU A 59 11.76 -8.99 -3.25
CA LEU A 59 10.30 -8.92 -3.26
C LEU A 59 9.77 -7.51 -3.53
N THR A 60 10.60 -6.50 -3.29
CA THR A 60 10.24 -5.09 -3.47
C THR A 60 9.87 -4.71 -4.92
N PRO A 61 10.72 -4.95 -5.95
CA PRO A 61 10.33 -4.70 -7.33
C PRO A 61 9.14 -5.56 -7.78
N MET A 62 8.98 -6.77 -7.23
CA MET A 62 7.80 -7.61 -7.49
C MET A 62 6.53 -6.95 -6.95
N ASN A 63 6.56 -6.44 -5.72
CA ASN A 63 5.41 -5.77 -5.08
C ASN A 63 4.85 -4.61 -5.94
N TRP A 64 5.73 -3.74 -6.45
CA TRP A 64 5.30 -2.66 -7.36
C TRP A 64 5.00 -3.15 -8.76
N GLY A 65 5.64 -4.24 -9.20
CA GLY A 65 5.31 -4.93 -10.46
C GLY A 65 3.86 -5.40 -10.46
N PHE A 66 3.38 -5.99 -9.36
CA PHE A 66 1.98 -6.36 -9.22
C PHE A 66 1.05 -5.14 -9.09
N GLU A 67 1.48 -4.02 -8.51
CA GLU A 67 0.70 -2.77 -8.60
C GLU A 67 0.53 -2.32 -10.04
N ALA A 68 1.64 -2.32 -10.78
CA ALA A 68 1.68 -1.85 -12.15
C ALA A 68 0.85 -2.75 -13.05
N LEU A 69 0.88 -4.07 -12.81
CA LEU A 69 0.05 -5.03 -13.52
C LEU A 69 -1.44 -4.81 -13.23
N LYS A 70 -1.82 -4.67 -11.95
CA LYS A 70 -3.20 -4.33 -11.56
C LYS A 70 -3.65 -3.02 -12.19
N TRP A 71 -2.80 -2.00 -12.12
CA TRP A 71 -3.05 -0.70 -12.70
C TRP A 71 -3.20 -0.78 -14.23
N GLN A 72 -2.35 -1.54 -14.90
CA GLN A 72 -2.42 -1.78 -16.34
C GLN A 72 -3.74 -2.46 -16.72
N ILE A 73 -4.15 -3.53 -16.02
CA ILE A 73 -5.40 -4.26 -16.29
C ILE A 73 -6.60 -3.30 -16.25
N LEU A 74 -6.66 -2.44 -15.24
CA LEU A 74 -7.75 -1.47 -15.07
C LEU A 74 -7.67 -0.34 -16.10
N LEU A 75 -6.47 0.21 -16.30
CA LEU A 75 -6.28 1.34 -17.19
C LEU A 75 -6.47 0.98 -18.67
N GLN A 76 -6.25 -0.28 -19.08
CA GLN A 76 -6.45 -0.74 -20.46
C GLN A 76 -7.85 -0.47 -21.02
N ARG A 77 -8.88 -0.37 -20.17
CA ARG A 77 -10.25 -0.02 -20.58
C ARG A 77 -10.48 1.48 -20.80
N VAL A 78 -9.57 2.31 -20.29
CA VAL A 78 -9.61 3.78 -20.37
C VAL A 78 -8.61 4.28 -21.42
N GLU A 79 -7.37 3.79 -21.38
CA GLU A 79 -6.30 4.15 -22.30
C GLU A 79 -5.36 2.95 -22.52
N LYS A 80 -5.05 2.64 -23.80
CA LYS A 80 -4.12 1.56 -24.15
C LYS A 80 -2.73 1.85 -23.55
N THR A 81 -2.35 1.06 -22.56
CA THR A 81 -1.14 1.31 -21.77
C THR A 81 -0.27 0.06 -21.65
N SER A 82 1.02 0.18 -21.97
CA SER A 82 1.99 -0.89 -21.74
C SER A 82 2.32 -1.05 -20.26
N PHE A 83 2.78 -2.24 -19.86
CA PHE A 83 3.21 -2.51 -18.48
C PHE A 83 4.23 -1.48 -17.97
N TRP A 84 5.23 -1.13 -18.79
CA TRP A 84 6.28 -0.19 -18.39
C TRP A 84 5.77 1.24 -18.22
N GLN A 85 4.77 1.66 -19.01
CA GLN A 85 4.12 2.95 -18.81
C GLN A 85 3.35 2.95 -17.49
N ALA A 86 2.59 1.89 -17.19
CA ALA A 86 1.88 1.73 -15.93
C ALA A 86 2.85 1.69 -14.73
N TYR A 87 3.97 0.99 -14.84
CA TYR A 87 5.00 0.88 -13.81
C TYR A 87 5.63 2.23 -13.48
N ARG A 88 5.99 3.01 -14.50
CA ARG A 88 6.49 4.39 -14.33
C ARG A 88 5.44 5.30 -13.68
N GLY A 89 4.18 5.16 -14.09
CA GLY A 89 3.06 5.92 -13.51
C GLY A 89 2.88 5.63 -12.01
N VAL A 90 2.93 4.36 -11.62
CA VAL A 90 2.86 3.95 -10.21
C VAL A 90 4.04 4.51 -9.41
N LEU A 91 5.28 4.34 -9.86
CA LEU A 91 6.46 4.87 -9.15
C LEU A 91 6.42 6.41 -9.00
N THR A 92 5.93 7.08 -10.04
CA THR A 92 5.74 8.53 -10.03
C THR A 92 4.65 8.92 -9.02
N GLY A 93 3.52 8.21 -8.97
CA GLY A 93 2.45 8.42 -7.99
C GLY A 93 2.92 8.22 -6.56
N VAL A 94 3.67 7.15 -6.29
CA VAL A 94 4.27 6.90 -4.97
C VAL A 94 5.22 8.03 -4.57
N SER A 95 6.02 8.56 -5.51
CA SER A 95 6.93 9.68 -5.24
C SER A 95 6.19 11.00 -4.99
N LEU A 96 5.14 11.29 -5.76
CA LEU A 96 4.32 12.49 -5.57
C LEU A 96 3.48 12.40 -4.28
N GLY A 97 3.07 11.19 -3.88
CA GLY A 97 2.47 10.91 -2.56
C GLY A 97 3.38 11.19 -1.38
N PHE A 98 4.68 11.41 -1.62
CA PHE A 98 5.62 11.86 -0.60
C PHE A 98 5.58 13.39 -0.38
N ALA A 99 5.15 14.17 -1.38
CA ALA A 99 4.98 15.63 -1.27
C ALA A 99 3.52 16.06 -1.04
N LEU A 100 2.56 15.21 -1.41
CA LEU A 100 1.12 15.49 -1.34
C LEU A 100 0.46 14.59 -0.28
N PRO A 101 -0.70 14.97 0.28
CA PRO A 101 -1.46 14.07 1.16
C PRO A 101 -1.66 12.70 0.48
N ALA A 102 -1.39 11.61 1.20
CA ALA A 102 -1.01 10.30 0.63
C ALA A 102 -1.93 9.80 -0.50
N GLN A 103 -3.25 9.97 -0.38
CA GLN A 103 -4.23 9.53 -1.39
C GLN A 103 -4.30 10.43 -2.62
N LEU A 104 -4.00 11.73 -2.48
CA LEU A 104 -3.95 12.68 -3.57
C LEU A 104 -2.74 12.44 -4.46
N GLY A 105 -1.59 12.06 -3.91
CA GLY A 105 -0.37 11.83 -4.68
C GLY A 105 -0.39 10.55 -5.53
N ASP A 106 -0.89 9.43 -5.01
CA ASP A 106 -1.02 8.18 -5.79
C ASP A 106 -1.97 8.39 -6.98
N THR A 107 -3.09 9.07 -6.73
CA THR A 107 -4.05 9.44 -7.77
C THR A 107 -3.46 10.46 -8.75
N ALA A 108 -2.74 11.48 -8.26
CA ALA A 108 -2.15 12.51 -9.10
C ALA A 108 -1.10 11.94 -10.06
N GLY A 109 -0.17 11.10 -9.60
CA GLY A 109 0.83 10.51 -10.50
C GLY A 109 0.25 9.60 -11.56
N ARG A 110 -0.79 8.83 -11.21
CA ARG A 110 -1.53 7.98 -12.17
C ARG A 110 -2.29 8.82 -13.19
N VAL A 111 -2.97 9.89 -12.77
CA VAL A 111 -3.76 10.76 -13.66
C VAL A 111 -2.86 11.64 -14.54
N LEU A 112 -1.72 12.09 -14.03
CA LEU A 112 -0.73 12.85 -14.81
C LEU A 112 -0.06 12.00 -15.90
N SER A 113 -0.11 10.67 -15.79
CA SER A 113 0.36 9.74 -16.82
C SER A 113 -0.64 9.51 -17.96
N VAL A 114 -1.88 10.00 -17.81
CA VAL A 114 -3.01 9.82 -18.75
C VAL A 114 -3.26 11.14 -19.50
N HIS A 115 -3.36 11.06 -20.83
CA HIS A 115 -3.42 12.26 -21.67
C HIS A 115 -4.85 12.77 -21.90
N THR A 116 -5.83 11.87 -22.06
CA THR A 116 -7.16 12.24 -22.60
C THR A 116 -8.30 11.99 -21.61
N HIS A 117 -8.27 10.89 -20.85
CA HIS A 117 -9.40 10.43 -20.03
C HIS A 117 -9.13 10.54 -18.51
N ARG A 118 -8.76 11.74 -18.04
CA ARG A 118 -8.33 11.97 -16.64
C ARG A 118 -9.40 11.60 -15.59
N ALA A 119 -10.68 11.90 -15.84
CA ALA A 119 -11.76 11.57 -14.91
C ALA A 119 -12.00 10.05 -14.80
N GLU A 120 -11.88 9.33 -15.91
CA GLU A 120 -12.01 7.87 -15.93
C GLU A 120 -10.80 7.20 -15.27
N ALA A 121 -9.60 7.76 -15.45
CA ALA A 121 -8.40 7.32 -14.74
C ALA A 121 -8.51 7.51 -13.21
N ILE A 122 -9.13 8.59 -12.73
CA ILE A 122 -9.46 8.76 -11.31
C ILE A 122 -10.39 7.62 -10.85
N GLY A 123 -11.45 7.33 -11.62
CA GLY A 123 -12.37 6.23 -11.33
C GLY A 123 -11.67 4.86 -11.28
N ALA A 124 -10.78 4.57 -12.24
CA ALA A 124 -9.97 3.36 -12.25
C ALA A 124 -9.04 3.28 -11.03
N SER A 125 -8.47 4.41 -10.60
CA SER A 125 -7.61 4.46 -9.41
C SER A 125 -8.39 4.14 -8.14
N LEU A 126 -9.62 4.68 -8.00
CA LEU A 126 -10.52 4.36 -6.90
C LEU A 126 -10.89 2.87 -6.87
N VAL A 127 -11.17 2.27 -8.04
CA VAL A 127 -11.43 0.82 -8.15
C VAL A 127 -10.20 0.02 -7.73
N SER A 128 -9.00 0.43 -8.18
CA SER A 128 -7.73 -0.20 -7.82
C SER A 128 -7.45 -0.18 -6.30
N GLY A 129 -7.73 0.96 -5.66
CA GLY A 129 -7.63 1.14 -4.21
C GLY A 129 -8.69 0.33 -3.46
N GLY A 130 -9.94 0.34 -3.94
CA GLY A 130 -11.04 -0.46 -3.37
C GLY A 130 -10.78 -1.97 -3.44
N MET A 131 -10.16 -2.46 -4.51
CA MET A 131 -9.71 -3.85 -4.60
C MET A 131 -8.66 -4.19 -3.53
N GLN A 132 -7.67 -3.31 -3.32
CA GLN A 132 -6.65 -3.52 -2.30
C GLN A 132 -7.25 -3.51 -0.89
N PHE A 133 -8.18 -2.59 -0.64
CA PHE A 133 -8.94 -2.51 0.61
C PHE A 133 -9.71 -3.82 0.84
N TYR A 134 -10.43 -4.30 -0.18
CA TYR A 134 -11.22 -5.52 -0.08
C TYR A 134 -10.34 -6.75 0.20
N VAL A 135 -9.20 -6.89 -0.48
CA VAL A 135 -8.23 -7.96 -0.21
C VAL A 135 -7.73 -7.90 1.23
N ALA A 136 -7.31 -6.72 1.71
CA ALA A 136 -6.84 -6.56 3.09
C ALA A 136 -7.96 -6.85 4.12
N LEU A 137 -9.21 -6.51 3.81
CA LEU A 137 -10.37 -6.85 4.64
C LEU A 137 -10.57 -8.37 4.73
N VAL A 138 -10.57 -9.09 3.60
CA VAL A 138 -10.78 -10.55 3.57
C VAL A 138 -9.65 -11.27 4.29
N PHE A 139 -8.39 -11.00 3.94
CA PHE A 139 -7.24 -11.61 4.60
C PHE A 139 -7.15 -11.20 6.07
N GLY A 140 -7.48 -9.94 6.41
CA GLY A 140 -7.55 -9.45 7.78
C GLY A 140 -8.63 -10.15 8.61
N THR A 141 -9.77 -10.50 8.00
CA THR A 141 -10.84 -11.28 8.66
C THR A 141 -10.36 -12.69 8.98
N LEU A 142 -9.70 -13.36 8.03
CA LEU A 142 -9.09 -14.67 8.26
C LEU A 142 -7.98 -14.62 9.32
N ALA A 143 -7.16 -13.56 9.29
CA ALA A 143 -6.12 -13.32 10.27
C ALA A 143 -6.70 -13.10 11.67
N TRP A 144 -7.79 -12.34 11.80
CA TRP A 144 -8.48 -12.13 13.08
C TRP A 144 -9.07 -13.43 13.62
N ALA A 145 -9.77 -14.21 12.77
CA ALA A 145 -10.29 -15.51 13.15
C ALA A 145 -9.18 -16.40 13.72
N LYS A 146 -8.03 -16.47 13.03
CA LYS A 146 -6.90 -17.27 13.50
C LYS A 146 -6.24 -16.70 14.76
N HIS A 147 -6.17 -15.38 14.90
CA HIS A 147 -5.60 -14.73 16.07
C HIS A 147 -6.42 -14.97 17.33
N LEU A 148 -7.75 -15.04 17.21
CA LEU A 148 -8.64 -15.40 18.34
C LEU A 148 -8.40 -16.83 18.85
N GLU A 149 -7.97 -17.75 17.99
CA GLU A 149 -7.59 -19.11 18.40
C GLU A 149 -6.22 -19.13 19.09
N ILE A 150 -5.27 -18.32 18.61
CA ILE A 150 -3.88 -18.28 19.09
C ILE A 150 -3.76 -17.52 20.41
N VAL A 151 -4.56 -16.45 20.59
CA VAL A 151 -4.52 -15.59 21.77
C VAL A 151 -5.89 -15.64 22.47
N PRO A 152 -6.11 -16.64 23.37
CA PRO A 152 -7.41 -16.85 24.01
C PRO A 152 -7.93 -15.63 24.78
N GLU A 153 -7.04 -14.79 25.33
CA GLU A 153 -7.40 -13.54 26.02
C GLU A 153 -8.15 -12.55 25.12
N ARG A 154 -7.94 -12.62 23.80
CA ARG A 154 -8.63 -11.78 22.82
C ARG A 154 -9.96 -12.37 22.37
N ASN A 155 -10.25 -13.64 22.69
CA ASN A 155 -11.47 -14.36 22.34
C ASN A 155 -12.68 -13.99 23.23
N THR A 156 -12.89 -12.69 23.38
CA THR A 156 -14.01 -12.10 24.14
C THR A 156 -15.28 -12.01 23.28
N PRO A 157 -16.47 -11.79 23.87
CA PRO A 157 -17.69 -11.52 23.10
C PRO A 157 -17.52 -10.37 22.10
N THR A 158 -16.78 -9.33 22.48
CA THR A 158 -16.42 -8.20 21.60
C THR A 158 -15.55 -8.66 20.44
N GLY A 159 -14.54 -9.51 20.69
CA GLY A 159 -13.68 -10.04 19.64
C GLY A 159 -14.44 -10.91 18.62
N LYS A 160 -15.37 -11.75 19.10
CA LYS A 160 -16.28 -12.53 18.26
C LYS A 160 -17.26 -11.64 17.49
N GLY A 161 -17.81 -10.60 18.12
CA GLY A 161 -18.67 -9.62 17.47
C GLY A 161 -17.96 -8.89 16.33
N LEU A 162 -16.70 -8.49 16.55
CA LEU A 162 -15.85 -7.92 15.50
C LEU A 162 -15.63 -8.90 14.35
N LEU A 163 -15.37 -10.18 14.64
CA LEU A 163 -15.22 -11.22 13.60
C LEU A 163 -16.50 -11.36 12.76
N ILE A 164 -17.67 -11.34 13.38
CA ILE A 164 -18.96 -11.39 12.68
C ILE A 164 -19.10 -10.15 11.77
N GLY A 165 -18.85 -8.95 12.30
CA GLY A 165 -18.91 -7.71 11.52
C GLY A 165 -17.95 -7.71 10.31
N LEU A 166 -16.70 -8.11 10.51
CA LEU A 166 -15.70 -8.25 9.46
C LEU A 166 -16.09 -9.32 8.42
N SER A 167 -16.70 -10.43 8.87
CA SER A 167 -17.21 -11.47 7.98
C SER A 167 -18.37 -10.95 7.12
N ILE A 168 -19.34 -10.25 7.73
CA ILE A 168 -20.46 -9.62 7.00
C ILE A 168 -19.93 -8.64 5.95
N LEU A 169 -18.96 -7.80 6.29
CA LEU A 169 -18.34 -6.87 5.34
C LEU A 169 -17.61 -7.60 4.20
N SER A 170 -16.87 -8.67 4.53
CA SER A 170 -16.14 -9.49 3.54
C SER A 170 -17.10 -10.19 2.56
N PHE A 171 -18.19 -10.79 3.05
CA PHE A 171 -19.24 -11.38 2.21
C PHE A 171 -20.04 -10.31 1.45
N GLY A 172 -20.30 -9.16 2.08
CA GLY A 172 -20.94 -8.01 1.45
C GLY A 172 -20.16 -7.49 0.24
N GLY A 173 -18.83 -7.53 0.28
CA GLY A 173 -17.98 -7.19 -0.86
C GLY A 173 -18.15 -8.15 -2.05
N ILE A 174 -18.38 -9.44 -1.81
CA ILE A 174 -18.73 -10.41 -2.87
C ILE A 174 -20.08 -10.04 -3.48
N GLY A 175 -21.09 -9.78 -2.63
CA GLY A 175 -22.42 -9.33 -3.06
C GLY A 175 -22.37 -8.05 -3.89
N PHE A 176 -21.59 -7.06 -3.45
CA PHE A 176 -21.32 -5.84 -4.21
C PHE A 176 -20.71 -6.16 -5.58
N GLY A 177 -19.70 -7.02 -5.64
CA GLY A 177 -19.07 -7.46 -6.88
C GLY A 177 -20.08 -8.03 -7.89
N LEU A 178 -21.06 -8.82 -7.44
CA LEU A 178 -22.11 -9.42 -8.28
C LEU A 178 -23.14 -8.39 -8.76
N VAL A 179 -23.55 -7.45 -7.90
CA VAL A 179 -24.61 -6.48 -8.19
C VAL A 179 -24.06 -5.18 -8.81
N ARG A 180 -22.74 -4.99 -8.85
CA ARG A 180 -22.07 -3.72 -9.24
C ARG A 180 -22.61 -3.09 -10.53
N ARG A 181 -22.87 -3.90 -11.56
CA ARG A 181 -23.34 -3.38 -12.87
C ARG A 181 -24.73 -2.75 -12.74
N ARG A 182 -25.63 -3.42 -12.02
CA ARG A 182 -26.99 -2.92 -11.73
C ARG A 182 -26.93 -1.68 -10.85
N LEU A 183 -26.05 -1.69 -9.84
CA LEU A 183 -25.87 -0.56 -8.93
C LEU A 183 -25.33 0.68 -9.66
N VAL A 184 -24.33 0.52 -10.55
CA VAL A 184 -23.79 1.61 -11.35
C VAL A 184 -24.85 2.19 -12.28
N GLN A 185 -25.65 1.34 -12.95
CA GLN A 185 -26.77 1.78 -13.79
C GLN A 185 -27.80 2.59 -12.98
N TRP A 186 -28.19 2.09 -11.81
CA TRP A 186 -29.13 2.76 -10.91
C TRP A 186 -28.60 4.09 -10.33
N LEU A 187 -27.32 4.14 -9.96
CA LEU A 187 -26.69 5.38 -9.47
C LEU A 187 -26.63 6.43 -10.58
N SER A 188 -26.36 6.00 -11.81
CA SER A 188 -26.26 6.89 -12.97
C SER A 188 -27.61 7.45 -13.45
N SER A 189 -28.73 6.82 -13.10
CA SER A 189 -30.07 7.31 -13.44
C SER A 189 -30.60 8.38 -12.47
N ARG A 190 -29.93 8.60 -11.33
CA ARG A 190 -30.32 9.63 -10.35
C ARG A 190 -29.69 10.99 -10.65
N ARG A 191 -30.54 12.02 -10.82
CA ARG A 191 -30.14 13.38 -11.22
C ARG A 191 -29.04 14.02 -10.34
N SER A 192 -29.02 13.75 -9.03
CA SER A 192 -28.01 14.28 -8.09
C SER A 192 -26.66 13.57 -8.13
N LEU A 193 -26.64 12.32 -8.63
CA LEU A 193 -25.45 11.46 -8.71
C LEU A 193 -24.89 11.38 -10.14
N ALA A 194 -25.68 11.79 -11.14
CA ALA A 194 -25.29 11.90 -12.54
C ALA A 194 -24.03 12.77 -12.73
N ARG A 195 -23.80 13.79 -11.89
CA ARG A 195 -22.58 14.62 -11.88
C ARG A 195 -21.28 13.84 -11.66
N PHE A 196 -21.35 12.69 -10.99
CA PHE A 196 -20.20 11.79 -10.76
C PHE A 196 -20.25 10.54 -11.65
N ALA A 197 -21.21 10.46 -12.58
CA ALA A 197 -21.43 9.27 -13.40
C ALA A 197 -20.17 8.85 -14.16
N THR A 198 -19.34 9.79 -14.61
CA THR A 198 -18.08 9.50 -15.30
C THR A 198 -17.12 8.67 -14.43
N TYR A 199 -17.09 8.86 -13.12
CA TYR A 199 -16.25 8.09 -12.20
C TYR A 199 -16.82 6.69 -11.93
N TRP A 200 -18.13 6.60 -11.64
CA TRP A 200 -18.79 5.34 -11.30
C TRP A 200 -18.99 4.42 -12.51
N LYS A 201 -19.15 4.98 -13.72
CA LYS A 201 -19.26 4.22 -14.97
C LYS A 201 -18.06 3.32 -15.19
N VAL A 202 -16.86 3.76 -14.79
CA VAL A 202 -15.62 2.97 -14.91
C VAL A 202 -15.73 1.63 -14.20
N ALA A 203 -16.30 1.59 -12.99
CA ALA A 203 -16.51 0.35 -12.25
C ALA A 203 -17.48 -0.63 -12.95
N GLY A 204 -18.38 -0.11 -13.79
CA GLY A 204 -19.34 -0.89 -14.58
C GLY A 204 -18.78 -1.42 -15.91
N ILE A 205 -17.73 -0.80 -16.46
CA ILE A 205 -17.13 -1.16 -17.76
C ILE A 205 -16.39 -2.50 -17.68
N TYR A 206 -15.80 -2.83 -16.53
CA TYR A 206 -15.02 -4.04 -16.36
C TYR A 206 -15.86 -5.34 -16.43
N THR A 207 -15.34 -6.30 -17.16
CA THR A 207 -15.83 -7.68 -17.18
C THR A 207 -15.56 -8.39 -15.86
N ASN A 208 -16.30 -9.48 -15.57
CA ASN A 208 -16.03 -10.30 -14.38
C ASN A 208 -14.63 -10.91 -14.41
N ALA A 209 -14.14 -11.28 -15.60
CA ALA A 209 -12.79 -11.80 -15.79
C ALA A 209 -11.71 -10.77 -15.42
N GLU A 210 -11.86 -9.51 -15.85
CA GLU A 210 -10.91 -8.45 -15.53
C GLU A 210 -10.89 -8.11 -14.04
N ILE A 211 -12.07 -8.05 -13.40
CA ILE A 211 -12.17 -7.86 -11.95
C ILE A 211 -11.52 -9.04 -11.20
N GLY A 212 -11.78 -10.28 -11.62
CA GLY A 212 -11.18 -11.47 -11.04
C GLY A 212 -9.66 -11.48 -11.18
N LEU A 213 -9.14 -11.12 -12.36
CA LEU A 213 -7.71 -11.01 -12.61
C LEU A 213 -7.07 -9.91 -11.75
N ALA A 214 -7.67 -8.71 -11.71
CA ALA A 214 -7.17 -7.60 -10.91
C ALA A 214 -7.20 -7.89 -9.40
N LEU A 215 -8.24 -8.58 -8.91
CA LEU A 215 -8.32 -9.08 -7.54
C LEU A 215 -7.27 -10.16 -7.26
N GLY A 216 -7.04 -11.09 -8.19
CA GLY A 216 -5.98 -12.09 -8.07
C GLY A 216 -4.60 -11.44 -7.96
N VAL A 217 -4.32 -10.42 -8.77
CA VAL A 217 -3.09 -9.62 -8.70
C VAL A 217 -3.01 -8.86 -7.36
N ALA A 218 -4.10 -8.26 -6.89
CA ALA A 218 -4.13 -7.59 -5.57
C ALA A 218 -3.87 -8.55 -4.41
N SER A 219 -4.42 -9.78 -4.46
CA SER A 219 -4.18 -10.84 -3.49
C SER A 219 -2.73 -11.31 -3.51
N LEU A 220 -2.13 -11.52 -4.69
CA LEU A 220 -0.73 -11.91 -4.80
C LEU A 220 0.20 -10.82 -4.26
N ARG A 221 -0.11 -9.55 -4.55
CA ARG A 221 0.59 -8.41 -3.96
C ARG A 221 0.48 -8.41 -2.42
N TYR A 222 -0.71 -8.66 -1.87
CA TYR A 222 -0.89 -8.78 -0.43
C TYR A 222 0.02 -9.86 0.16
N VAL A 223 0.04 -11.05 -0.44
CA VAL A 223 0.90 -12.17 -0.01
C VAL A 223 2.38 -11.76 -0.06
N ILE A 224 2.83 -11.11 -1.14
CA ILE A 224 4.22 -10.62 -1.24
C ILE A 224 4.53 -9.63 -0.12
N PHE A 225 3.63 -8.68 0.14
CA PHE A 225 3.80 -7.71 1.22
C PHE A 225 3.83 -8.38 2.60
N SER A 226 3.05 -9.43 2.80
CA SER A 226 3.08 -10.25 4.03
C SER A 226 4.39 -11.02 4.17
N VAL A 227 4.91 -11.61 3.08
CA VAL A 227 6.21 -12.27 3.09
C VAL A 227 7.34 -11.27 3.35
N GLN A 228 7.26 -10.07 2.79
CA GLN A 228 8.22 -9.00 3.10
C GLN A 228 8.20 -8.65 4.59
N PHE A 229 7.01 -8.50 5.20
CA PHE A 229 6.94 -8.26 6.64
C PHE A 229 7.50 -9.45 7.43
N TYR A 230 7.20 -10.69 7.03
CA TYR A 230 7.81 -11.86 7.63
C TYR A 230 9.34 -11.83 7.56
N CYS A 231 9.92 -11.51 6.41
CA CYS A 231 11.37 -11.33 6.25
C CYS A 231 11.90 -10.21 7.16
N ALA A 232 11.17 -9.09 7.30
CA ALA A 232 11.57 -8.01 8.20
C ALA A 232 11.55 -8.41 9.68
N LEU A 233 10.59 -9.22 10.11
CA LEU A 233 10.56 -9.81 11.45
C LEU A 233 11.76 -10.74 11.67
N ARG A 234 12.03 -11.62 10.71
CA ARG A 234 13.16 -12.56 10.78
C ARG A 234 14.52 -11.85 10.75
N LEU A 235 14.64 -10.75 10.00
CA LEU A 235 15.84 -9.92 9.92
C LEU A 235 16.26 -9.36 11.28
N VAL A 236 15.30 -9.05 12.15
CA VAL A 236 15.55 -8.50 13.50
C VAL A 236 15.49 -9.59 14.59
N GLY A 237 15.46 -10.87 14.21
CA GLY A 237 15.50 -11.98 15.16
C GLY A 237 14.15 -12.37 15.78
N ILE A 238 13.04 -11.81 15.30
CA ILE A 238 11.70 -12.25 15.72
C ILE A 238 11.35 -13.52 14.96
N ALA A 239 11.56 -14.67 15.62
CA ALA A 239 11.26 -15.99 15.09
C ALA A 239 9.94 -16.50 15.67
N LEU A 240 8.84 -16.24 14.97
CA LEU A 240 7.51 -16.71 15.34
C LEU A 240 7.07 -17.90 14.45
N PRO A 241 6.26 -18.83 14.98
CA PRO A 241 5.55 -19.81 14.16
C PRO A 241 4.75 -19.12 13.05
N THR A 242 4.70 -19.75 11.87
CA THR A 242 4.10 -19.16 10.66
C THR A 242 2.66 -18.71 10.85
N ALA A 243 1.85 -19.45 11.63
CA ALA A 243 0.48 -19.07 11.94
C ALA A 243 0.36 -17.79 12.79
N ILE A 244 1.29 -17.60 13.75
CA ILE A 244 1.33 -16.40 14.59
C ILE A 244 1.79 -15.21 13.75
N SER A 245 2.84 -15.38 12.95
CA SER A 245 3.30 -14.33 12.03
C SER A 245 2.23 -13.93 11.03
N ALA A 246 1.59 -14.91 10.37
CA ALA A 246 0.60 -14.64 9.33
C ALA A 246 -0.65 -13.96 9.89
N SER A 247 -1.18 -14.43 11.03
CA SER A 247 -2.31 -13.77 11.70
C SER A 247 -1.93 -12.37 12.19
N GLY A 248 -0.74 -12.19 12.78
CA GLY A 248 -0.30 -10.90 13.26
C GLY A 248 -0.08 -9.88 12.14
N ILE A 249 0.66 -10.26 11.10
CA ILE A 249 0.90 -9.43 9.90
C ILE A 249 -0.44 -9.04 9.25
N GLY A 250 -1.37 -10.00 9.13
CA GLY A 250 -2.66 -9.74 8.52
C GLY A 250 -3.50 -8.73 9.30
N LEU A 251 -3.45 -8.77 10.63
CA LEU A 251 -4.08 -7.76 11.49
C LEU A 251 -3.43 -6.39 11.38
N VAL A 252 -2.09 -6.32 11.35
CA VAL A 252 -1.39 -5.05 11.15
C VAL A 252 -1.82 -4.40 9.83
N PHE A 253 -1.96 -5.19 8.77
CA PHE A 253 -2.44 -4.68 7.48
C PHE A 253 -3.92 -4.30 7.49
N LEU A 254 -4.76 -5.03 8.24
CA LEU A 254 -6.16 -4.68 8.41
C LEU A 254 -6.30 -3.31 9.11
N VAL A 255 -5.62 -3.12 10.25
CA VAL A 255 -5.62 -1.85 10.99
C VAL A 255 -5.13 -0.72 10.09
N LYS A 256 -3.98 -0.91 9.43
CA LYS A 256 -3.44 0.06 8.47
C LYS A 256 -4.45 0.44 7.38
N THR A 257 -5.22 -0.53 6.89
CA THR A 257 -6.17 -0.32 5.80
C THR A 257 -7.42 0.46 6.24
N VAL A 258 -7.86 0.25 7.49
CA VAL A 258 -9.06 0.90 8.04
C VAL A 258 -8.74 2.30 8.57
N THR A 259 -7.52 2.53 9.07
CA THR A 259 -7.13 3.84 9.60
C THR A 259 -6.82 4.82 8.46
N PRO A 260 -7.48 5.99 8.42
CA PRO A 260 -7.16 7.02 7.43
C PRO A 260 -5.76 7.59 7.71
N ALA A 261 -4.82 7.35 6.80
CA ALA A 261 -3.49 7.97 6.86
C ALA A 261 -3.54 9.38 6.25
N PHE A 262 -3.35 10.41 7.08
CA PHE A 262 -3.32 11.81 6.62
C PHE A 262 -2.00 12.16 5.90
N ASN A 263 -0.91 11.54 6.33
CA ASN A 263 0.42 11.66 5.72
C ASN A 263 1.22 10.35 5.95
N LEU A 264 2.41 10.25 5.36
CA LEU A 264 3.24 9.03 5.43
C LEU A 264 3.77 8.71 6.82
N LEU A 265 4.00 9.73 7.66
CA LEU A 265 4.36 9.53 9.07
C LEU A 265 3.21 8.89 9.85
N SER A 266 1.99 9.32 9.58
CA SER A 266 0.78 8.70 10.11
C SER A 266 0.62 7.25 9.63
N ASP A 267 0.95 6.93 8.37
CA ASP A 267 0.95 5.53 7.87
C ASP A 267 1.96 4.65 8.62
N LEU A 268 3.15 5.18 8.91
CA LEU A 268 4.18 4.48 9.67
C LEU A 268 3.74 4.27 11.13
N GLY A 269 3.32 5.34 11.82
CA GLY A 269 2.91 5.27 13.23
C GLY A 269 1.71 4.35 13.48
N VAL A 270 0.74 4.30 12.56
CA VAL A 270 -0.39 3.36 12.64
C VAL A 270 0.10 1.91 12.55
N ARG A 271 1.06 1.64 11.64
CA ARG A 271 1.63 0.30 11.48
C ARG A 271 2.40 -0.14 12.72
N GLU A 272 3.18 0.76 13.29
CA GLU A 272 3.95 0.54 14.51
C GLU A 272 3.02 0.27 15.70
N ALA A 273 2.02 1.12 15.93
CA ALA A 273 1.04 0.93 16.99
C ALA A 273 0.26 -0.39 16.83
N ALA A 274 -0.16 -0.71 15.61
CA ALA A 274 -0.84 -1.96 15.32
C ALA A 274 0.07 -3.16 15.59
N ALA A 275 1.33 -3.12 15.16
CA ALA A 275 2.29 -4.20 15.41
C ALA A 275 2.50 -4.41 16.90
N LEU A 276 2.73 -3.35 17.67
CA LEU A 276 2.89 -3.41 19.12
C LEU A 276 1.69 -4.04 19.81
N TRP A 277 0.46 -3.65 19.44
CA TRP A 277 -0.75 -4.21 20.03
C TRP A 277 -0.96 -5.69 19.67
N VAL A 278 -0.72 -6.05 18.40
CA VAL A 278 -0.91 -7.41 17.88
C VAL A 278 0.12 -8.39 18.44
N PHE A 279 1.38 -7.98 18.54
CA PHE A 279 2.49 -8.85 18.95
C PHE A 279 2.83 -8.75 20.45
N SER A 280 2.21 -7.84 21.20
CA SER A 280 2.39 -7.70 22.66
C SER A 280 2.28 -9.04 23.43
N PRO A 281 1.32 -9.95 23.14
CA PRO A 281 1.25 -11.25 23.82
C PRO A 281 2.49 -12.15 23.63
N PHE A 282 3.35 -11.85 22.65
CA PHE A 282 4.53 -12.65 22.31
C PHE A 282 5.85 -11.98 22.67
N GLU A 283 5.81 -10.83 23.34
CA GLU A 283 6.98 -10.01 23.69
C GLU A 283 8.05 -10.82 24.43
N GLN A 284 7.66 -11.52 25.51
CA GLN A 284 8.58 -12.26 26.37
C GLN A 284 9.02 -13.60 25.75
N THR A 285 8.11 -14.28 25.05
CA THR A 285 8.35 -15.66 24.56
C THR A 285 9.13 -15.71 23.25
N HIS A 286 9.08 -14.66 22.43
CA HIS A 286 9.62 -14.69 21.06
C HIS A 286 10.47 -13.45 20.71
N ASN A 287 11.02 -12.77 21.72
CA ASN A 287 11.84 -11.57 21.54
C ASN A 287 11.14 -10.48 20.71
N ALA A 288 9.81 -10.41 20.80
CA ALA A 288 8.98 -9.44 20.09
C ALA A 288 8.86 -8.13 20.89
N ALA A 289 9.94 -7.74 21.58
CA ALA A 289 10.00 -6.52 22.37
C ALA A 289 9.74 -5.29 21.51
N ALA A 290 9.09 -4.29 22.09
CA ALA A 290 8.66 -3.09 21.37
C ALA A 290 9.78 -2.46 20.50
N PRO A 291 11.02 -2.25 21.00
CA PRO A 291 12.09 -1.64 20.20
C PRO A 291 12.51 -2.47 18.98
N VAL A 292 12.50 -3.81 19.10
CA VAL A 292 12.86 -4.74 18.02
C VAL A 292 11.77 -4.75 16.95
N LEU A 293 10.51 -4.75 17.38
CA LEU A 293 9.37 -4.73 16.46
C LEU A 293 9.26 -3.42 15.68
N LEU A 294 9.49 -2.28 16.33
CA LEU A 294 9.56 -0.97 15.68
C LEU A 294 10.67 -0.93 14.62
N THR A 295 11.82 -1.56 14.92
CA THR A 295 12.92 -1.69 13.97
C THR A 295 12.52 -2.50 12.74
N ALA A 296 11.78 -3.62 12.91
CA ALA A 296 11.26 -4.41 11.78
C ALA A 296 10.27 -3.63 10.92
N THR A 297 9.30 -2.95 11.54
CA THR A 297 8.27 -2.17 10.81
C THR A 297 8.89 -1.01 10.03
N LEU A 298 9.90 -0.36 10.62
CA LEU A 298 10.66 0.71 9.99
C LEU A 298 11.55 0.19 8.85
N ALA A 299 12.25 -0.94 9.03
CA ALA A 299 13.01 -1.57 7.97
C ALA A 299 12.13 -1.93 6.77
N LEU A 300 10.96 -2.54 7.04
CA LEU A 300 9.95 -2.81 6.02
C LEU A 300 9.48 -1.53 5.32
N TRP A 301 9.22 -0.46 6.08
CA TRP A 301 8.78 0.82 5.53
C TRP A 301 9.85 1.46 4.64
N LEU A 302 11.12 1.46 5.06
CA LEU A 302 12.24 1.97 4.26
C LEU A 302 12.34 1.20 2.93
N VAL A 303 12.33 -0.13 2.99
CA VAL A 303 12.45 -0.95 1.80
C VAL A 303 11.25 -0.74 0.86
N ASN A 304 10.02 -0.74 1.38
CA ASN A 304 8.80 -0.71 0.56
C ASN A 304 8.26 0.67 0.18
N ILE A 305 8.67 1.73 0.86
CA ILE A 305 8.16 3.10 0.64
C ILE A 305 9.29 4.07 0.31
N LEU A 306 10.45 4.03 0.99
CA LEU A 306 11.55 4.93 0.65
C LEU A 306 12.24 4.56 -0.68
N THR A 307 12.58 3.29 -0.87
CA THR A 307 13.19 2.80 -2.13
C THR A 307 12.41 3.18 -3.41
N PRO A 308 11.08 2.96 -3.53
CA PRO A 308 10.33 3.32 -4.74
C PRO A 308 10.20 4.81 -4.92
N VAL A 309 10.15 5.59 -3.83
CA VAL A 309 10.17 7.05 -3.90
C VAL A 309 11.49 7.50 -4.52
N LEU A 310 12.63 6.98 -4.05
CA LEU A 310 13.94 7.32 -4.61
C LEU A 310 14.05 6.94 -6.09
N VAL A 311 13.58 5.75 -6.48
CA VAL A 311 13.56 5.32 -7.88
C VAL A 311 12.58 6.16 -8.71
N GLY A 312 11.42 6.49 -8.15
CA GLY A 312 10.37 7.26 -8.80
C GLY A 312 10.73 8.73 -8.99
N LEU A 313 11.56 9.32 -8.12
CA LEU A 313 12.10 10.68 -8.29
C LEU A 313 12.84 10.85 -9.63
N ILE A 314 13.52 9.79 -10.12
CA ILE A 314 14.16 9.77 -11.45
C ILE A 314 13.12 10.03 -12.55
N TRP A 315 11.93 9.44 -12.41
CA TRP A 315 10.82 9.58 -13.36
C TRP A 315 10.09 10.90 -13.21
N VAL A 316 9.90 11.39 -11.98
CA VAL A 316 9.36 12.74 -11.72
C VAL A 316 10.19 13.79 -12.45
N TRP A 317 11.52 13.67 -12.41
CA TRP A 317 12.41 14.58 -13.14
C TRP A 317 12.24 14.47 -14.67
N LYS A 318 11.96 13.27 -15.20
CA LYS A 318 11.72 13.00 -16.63
C LYS A 318 10.29 13.32 -17.10
N LEU A 319 9.35 13.65 -16.21
CA LEU A 319 7.99 14.02 -16.61
C LEU A 319 8.02 15.22 -17.55
N LYS A 320 7.47 15.05 -18.75
CA LYS A 320 7.15 16.15 -19.66
C LYS A 320 5.79 16.68 -19.24
N ILE A 321 5.77 17.83 -18.56
CA ILE A 321 4.54 18.60 -18.36
C ILE A 321 4.23 19.24 -19.70
N ASN A 322 3.66 18.48 -20.63
CA ASN A 322 3.09 19.04 -21.84
C ASN A 322 1.73 19.62 -21.46
N ARG A 323 1.50 20.88 -21.87
CA ARG A 323 0.21 21.55 -21.77
C ARG A 323 -0.85 20.82 -22.59
#